data_AF-A0A1H9KVD8-F1
#
_entry.id   AF-A0A1H9KVD8-F1
#
_cell.length_a   1.000
_cell.length_b   1.000
_cell.length_c   1.000
_cell.angle_alpha   90.00
_cell.angle_beta   90.00
_cell.angle_gamma   90.00
#
_symmetry.space_group_name_H-M   'P 1'
#
loop_
_entity.id
_entity.type
_entity.pdbx_description
1 polymer ?
#
loop_
_entity_poly.entity_id
_entity_poly.type
_entity_poly.pdbx_seq_one_letter_code
_entity_poly.pdbx_strand_id
1 'polypeptide(L)'
;MNDNALIEAIRDTPEGFGLNGAYYPTAMILTGIDVGRSGGLLRGFREWLVVRADECNGLQWHQLVLLDLFPDMRLQGWKNPEHLTPDQHRQAVDHLFSLVLEFLDVRNNPRELGRMYTRHETMYAHIEG
;
A
#
# COMPACT_ATOMS: atom_id res chain seq x y z
N MET A 1 -8.99 -18.09 7.62
CA MET A 1 -9.26 -16.83 6.90
C MET A 1 -8.13 -16.63 5.90
N ASN A 2 -8.44 -16.39 4.62
CA ASN A 2 -7.40 -16.05 3.63
C ASN A 2 -7.03 -14.55 3.76
N ASP A 3 -6.01 -14.11 3.05
CA ASP A 3 -5.50 -12.74 3.20
C ASP A 3 -6.53 -11.69 2.74
N ASN A 4 -7.28 -11.93 1.66
CA ASN A 4 -8.34 -11.02 1.20
C ASN A 4 -9.41 -10.82 2.28
N ALA A 5 -9.92 -11.92 2.85
CA ALA A 5 -10.94 -11.87 3.90
C ALA A 5 -10.45 -11.16 5.17
N LEU A 6 -9.16 -11.25 5.50
CA LEU A 6 -8.58 -10.48 6.61
C LEU A 6 -8.63 -8.98 6.30
N ILE A 7 -8.19 -8.58 5.11
CA ILE A 7 -8.15 -7.17 4.70
C ILE A 7 -9.57 -6.59 4.62
N GLU A 8 -10.52 -7.33 4.06
CA GLU A 8 -11.94 -6.97 4.03
C GLU A 8 -12.51 -6.81 5.44
N ALA A 9 -12.21 -7.73 6.37
CA ALA A 9 -12.67 -7.61 7.75
C ALA A 9 -12.14 -6.35 8.46
N ILE A 10 -10.90 -5.94 8.19
CA ILE A 10 -10.33 -4.70 8.76
C ILE A 10 -10.99 -3.47 8.12
N ARG A 11 -11.21 -3.49 6.81
CA ARG A 11 -11.90 -2.40 6.08
C ARG A 11 -13.34 -2.21 6.56
N ASP A 12 -14.07 -3.31 6.73
CA ASP A 12 -15.50 -3.31 7.00
C ASP A 12 -15.81 -3.14 8.50
N THR A 13 -14.83 -3.32 9.39
CA THR A 13 -15.00 -3.16 10.85
C THR A 13 -13.76 -2.54 11.51
N PRO A 14 -13.35 -1.31 11.10
CA PRO A 14 -12.09 -0.70 11.54
C PRO A 14 -12.03 -0.47 13.05
N GLU A 15 -13.15 -0.16 13.70
CA GLU A 15 -13.21 0.09 15.14
C GLU A 15 -12.84 -1.17 15.96
N GLY A 16 -13.17 -2.35 15.43
CA GLY A 16 -12.78 -3.64 16.02
C GLY A 16 -11.27 -3.87 16.06
N PHE A 17 -10.51 -3.11 15.26
CA PHE A 17 -9.05 -3.11 15.23
C PHE A 17 -8.44 -1.86 15.88
N GLY A 18 -9.26 -1.06 16.58
CA GLY A 18 -8.82 0.18 17.22
C GLY A 18 -8.51 1.32 16.23
N LEU A 19 -9.00 1.22 14.98
CA LEU A 19 -8.83 2.24 13.96
C LEU A 19 -9.97 3.26 14.03
N ASN A 20 -9.65 4.52 13.73
CA ASN A 20 -10.59 5.65 13.76
C ASN A 20 -10.74 6.32 12.37
N GLY A 21 -10.35 5.64 11.30
CA GLY A 21 -10.36 6.16 9.93
C GLY A 21 -9.16 7.05 9.57
N ALA A 22 -8.22 7.29 10.49
CA ALA A 22 -6.98 7.99 10.14
C ALA A 22 -6.05 7.09 9.31
N TYR A 23 -5.48 7.66 8.26
CA TYR A 23 -4.62 6.96 7.30
C TYR A 23 -3.37 6.35 7.95
N TYR A 24 -2.60 7.15 8.68
CA TYR A 24 -1.33 6.69 9.24
C TYR A 24 -1.50 5.50 10.21
N PRO A 25 -2.39 5.54 11.22
CA PRO A 25 -2.68 4.38 12.05
C PRO A 25 -3.09 3.15 11.23
N THR A 26 -3.97 3.31 10.23
CA THR A 26 -4.41 2.21 9.37
C THR A 26 -3.24 1.55 8.64
N ALA A 27 -2.35 2.35 8.03
CA ALA A 27 -1.15 1.86 7.38
C ALA A 27 -0.18 1.15 8.36
N MET A 28 -0.10 1.62 9.61
CA MET A 28 0.72 0.98 10.63
C MET A 28 0.12 -0.34 11.15
N ILE A 29 -1.20 -0.45 11.25
CA ILE A 29 -1.88 -1.73 11.55
C ILE A 29 -1.53 -2.76 10.46
N LEU A 30 -1.62 -2.40 9.18
CA LEU A 30 -1.27 -3.32 8.09
C LEU A 30 0.21 -3.72 8.10
N THR A 31 1.10 -2.76 8.37
CA THR A 31 2.53 -3.04 8.59
C THR A 31 2.72 -4.05 9.73
N GLY A 32 2.07 -3.84 10.87
CA GLY A 32 2.18 -4.71 12.04
C GLY A 32 1.69 -6.12 11.77
N ILE A 33 0.58 -6.26 11.04
CA ILE A 33 0.06 -7.57 10.60
C ILE A 33 1.05 -8.25 9.66
N ASP A 34 1.60 -7.54 8.68
CA ASP A 34 2.56 -8.10 7.74
C ASP A 34 3.83 -8.60 8.47
N VAL A 35 4.37 -7.79 9.38
CA VAL A 35 5.50 -8.17 10.23
C VAL A 35 5.18 -9.41 11.07
N GLY A 36 4.00 -9.43 11.72
CA GLY A 36 3.53 -10.58 12.49
C GLY A 36 3.37 -11.86 11.66
N ARG A 37 3.30 -11.73 10.32
CA ARG A 37 3.21 -12.83 9.34
C ARG A 37 4.50 -13.00 8.53
N SER A 38 5.64 -12.63 9.11
CA SER A 38 6.97 -12.77 8.51
C SER A 38 7.14 -12.05 7.17
N GLY A 39 6.46 -10.92 7.00
CA GLY A 39 6.52 -10.09 5.80
C GLY A 39 5.94 -10.78 4.56
N GLY A 40 4.95 -11.67 4.75
CA GLY A 40 4.35 -12.43 3.66
C GLY A 40 3.13 -11.74 3.02
N LEU A 41 2.40 -10.94 3.79
CA LEU A 41 1.14 -10.31 3.35
C LEU A 41 1.40 -9.26 2.28
N LEU A 42 2.36 -8.37 2.52
CA LEU A 42 2.69 -7.22 1.66
C LEU A 42 4.00 -7.42 0.88
N ARG A 43 4.51 -8.66 0.79
CA ARG A 43 5.74 -8.97 0.04
C ARG A 43 5.59 -8.64 -1.44
N GLY A 44 6.32 -7.66 -1.94
CA GLY A 44 6.20 -7.20 -3.33
C GLY A 44 5.24 -6.03 -3.53
N PHE A 45 4.57 -5.55 -2.47
CA PHE A 45 3.57 -4.50 -2.60
C PHE A 45 4.17 -3.17 -3.02
N ARG A 46 5.34 -2.81 -2.48
CA ARG A 46 6.05 -1.59 -2.89
C ARG A 46 6.46 -1.66 -4.36
N GLU A 47 7.05 -2.78 -4.76
CA GLU A 47 7.49 -3.04 -6.14
C GLU A 47 6.30 -2.94 -7.09
N TRP A 48 5.16 -3.51 -6.70
CA TRP A 48 3.92 -3.42 -7.45
C TRP A 48 3.41 -1.98 -7.59
N LEU A 49 3.45 -1.16 -6.52
CA LEU A 49 3.09 0.26 -6.58
C LEU A 49 4.01 1.06 -7.51
N VAL A 50 5.32 0.78 -7.49
CA VAL A 50 6.30 1.40 -8.39
C VAL A 50 6.00 1.05 -9.85
N VAL A 51 5.74 -0.22 -10.14
CA VAL A 51 5.39 -0.68 -11.49
C VAL A 51 4.08 -0.07 -11.97
N ARG A 52 3.09 0.07 -11.07
CA ARG A 52 1.80 0.69 -11.36
C ARG A 52 1.94 2.18 -11.68
N ALA A 53 2.80 2.89 -10.95
CA ALA A 53 3.09 4.30 -11.20
C ALA A 53 3.93 4.54 -12.47
N ASP A 54 4.53 3.48 -13.03
CA ASP A 54 5.47 3.52 -14.15
C ASP A 54 6.64 4.50 -13.96
N GLU A 55 7.01 4.73 -12.69
CA GLU A 55 8.06 5.66 -12.29
C GLU A 55 8.87 5.06 -11.14
N CYS A 56 10.20 4.98 -11.32
CA CYS A 56 11.09 4.50 -10.27
C CYS A 56 11.04 5.45 -9.07
N ASN A 57 10.90 4.89 -7.87
CA ASN A 57 10.70 5.70 -6.67
C ASN A 57 11.31 5.05 -5.42
N GLY A 58 12.06 5.83 -4.63
CA GLY A 58 12.71 5.38 -3.39
C GLY A 58 11.82 5.42 -2.14
N LEU A 59 10.58 5.87 -2.25
CA LEU A 59 9.64 6.00 -1.14
C LEU A 59 9.16 4.65 -0.60
N GLN A 60 8.71 4.67 0.65
CA GLN A 60 8.05 3.53 1.29
C GLN A 60 6.61 3.38 0.76
N TRP A 61 6.04 2.17 0.80
CA TRP A 61 4.74 1.88 0.19
C TRP A 61 3.61 2.80 0.70
N HIS A 62 3.60 3.15 1.98
CA HIS A 62 2.56 4.01 2.55
C HIS A 62 2.66 5.47 2.06
N GLN A 63 3.82 5.89 1.55
CA GLN A 63 3.97 7.18 0.86
C GLN A 63 3.55 7.06 -0.60
N LEU A 64 3.85 5.95 -1.26
CA LEU A 64 3.42 5.68 -2.64
C LEU A 64 1.89 5.62 -2.76
N VAL A 65 1.19 5.01 -1.79
CA VAL A 65 -0.29 5.02 -1.74
C VAL A 65 -0.86 6.44 -1.70
N LEU A 66 -0.22 7.35 -0.94
CA LEU A 66 -0.64 8.75 -0.89
C LEU A 66 -0.38 9.48 -2.21
N LEU A 67 0.75 9.23 -2.88
CA LEU A 67 1.06 9.84 -4.17
C LEU A 67 0.21 9.28 -5.32
N ASP A 68 -0.18 8.00 -5.27
CA ASP A 68 -1.08 7.39 -6.25
C ASP A 68 -2.46 8.09 -6.22
N LEU A 69 -2.91 8.53 -5.04
CA LEU A 69 -4.18 9.26 -4.87
C LEU A 69 -4.04 10.79 -5.00
N PHE A 70 -2.94 11.36 -4.51
CA PHE A 70 -2.68 12.80 -4.45
C PHE A 70 -1.28 13.11 -5.02
N PRO A 71 -1.13 13.16 -6.36
CA PRO A 71 0.18 13.28 -7.01
C PRO A 71 1.00 14.52 -6.58
N ASP A 72 0.32 15.62 -6.27
CA ASP A 72 0.95 16.89 -5.87
C ASP A 72 1.14 17.01 -4.34
N MET A 73 0.89 15.95 -3.57
CA MET A 73 0.96 16.00 -2.11
C MET A 73 2.40 16.13 -1.60
N ARG A 74 2.63 17.14 -0.76
CA ARG A 74 3.90 17.27 -0.03
C ARG A 74 3.97 16.26 1.10
N LEU A 75 4.70 15.16 0.93
CA LEU A 75 4.78 14.09 1.93
C LEU A 75 5.49 14.47 3.25
N GLN A 76 6.07 15.66 3.39
CA GLN A 76 6.71 16.05 4.64
C GLN A 76 5.66 16.21 5.75
N GLY A 77 5.81 15.43 6.81
CA GLY A 77 4.83 15.42 7.91
C GLY A 77 3.63 14.51 7.69
N TRP A 78 3.63 13.63 6.67
CA TRP A 78 2.51 12.72 6.36
C TRP A 78 2.01 11.84 7.52
N LYS A 79 2.84 11.63 8.55
CA LYS A 79 2.49 10.90 9.78
C LYS A 79 1.65 11.73 10.76
N ASN A 80 1.68 13.06 10.64
CA ASN A 80 0.88 13.96 11.47
C ASN A 80 -0.60 13.81 11.07
N PRO A 81 -1.51 13.55 12.02
CA PRO A 81 -2.96 13.50 11.74
C PRO A 81 -3.50 14.79 11.09
N GLU A 82 -2.90 15.95 11.36
CA GLU A 82 -3.33 17.22 10.79
C GLU A 82 -2.84 17.42 9.34
N HIS A 83 -1.98 16.53 8.85
CA HIS A 83 -1.47 16.60 7.48
C HIS A 83 -2.56 16.36 6.43
N LEU A 84 -3.56 15.54 6.77
CA LEU A 84 -4.70 15.24 5.92
C LEU A 84 -5.95 15.84 6.56
N THR A 85 -6.80 16.41 5.73
CA THR A 85 -8.17 16.74 6.14
C THR A 85 -8.95 15.44 6.45
N PRO A 86 -10.06 15.51 7.22
CA PRO A 86 -10.90 14.35 7.48
C PRO A 86 -11.36 13.63 6.19
N ASP A 87 -11.65 14.37 5.13
CA ASP A 87 -12.05 13.78 3.85
C ASP A 87 -10.89 13.10 3.13
N GLN A 88 -9.69 13.69 3.17
CA GLN A 88 -8.49 13.06 2.61
C GLN A 88 -8.10 11.79 3.39
N HIS A 89 -8.29 11.77 4.71
CA HIS A 89 -8.09 10.56 5.51
C HIS A 89 -8.99 9.42 5.02
N ARG A 90 -10.28 9.70 4.85
CA ARG A 90 -11.26 8.73 4.36
C ARG A 90 -10.87 8.21 2.98
N GLN A 91 -10.61 9.10 2.03
CA GLN A 91 -10.22 8.73 0.67
C GLN A 91 -8.92 7.91 0.65
N ALA A 92 -7.92 8.30 1.44
CA ALA A 92 -6.64 7.58 1.51
C ALA A 92 -6.79 6.18 2.13
N VAL A 93 -7.67 6.02 3.13
CA VAL A 93 -7.96 4.70 3.72
C VAL A 93 -8.71 3.81 2.73
N ASP A 94 -9.74 4.32 2.07
CA ASP A 94 -10.49 3.57 1.06
C ASP A 94 -9.56 3.13 -0.09
N HIS A 95 -8.72 4.05 -0.55
CA HIS A 95 -7.74 3.80 -1.60
C HIS A 95 -6.68 2.78 -1.18
N LEU A 96 -6.17 2.88 0.05
CA LEU A 96 -5.23 1.90 0.63
C LEU A 96 -5.80 0.49 0.57
N PHE A 97 -7.04 0.30 1.04
CA PHE A 97 -7.67 -1.02 1.02
C PHE A 97 -7.91 -1.52 -0.39
N SER A 98 -8.32 -0.65 -1.32
CA SER A 98 -8.47 -1.00 -2.73
C SER A 98 -7.15 -1.50 -3.34
N LEU A 99 -6.05 -0.76 -3.14
CA LEU A 99 -4.73 -1.13 -3.66
C LEU A 99 -4.21 -2.44 -3.06
N VAL A 100 -4.40 -2.65 -1.75
CA VAL A 100 -3.98 -3.90 -1.10
C VAL A 100 -4.76 -5.09 -1.66
N LEU A 101 -6.08 -4.97 -1.83
CA LEU A 101 -6.90 -6.05 -2.40
C LEU A 101 -6.52 -6.35 -3.86
N GLU A 102 -6.34 -5.32 -4.69
CA GLU A 102 -5.86 -5.46 -6.07
C GLU A 102 -4.50 -6.16 -6.13
N PHE A 103 -3.58 -5.76 -5.25
CA PHE A 103 -2.27 -6.39 -5.14
C PHE A 103 -2.36 -7.85 -4.71
N LEU A 104 -3.23 -8.21 -3.78
CA LEU A 104 -3.37 -9.60 -3.35
C LEU A 104 -3.82 -10.50 -4.50
N ASP A 105 -4.65 -10.01 -5.42
CA ASP A 105 -5.03 -10.76 -6.63
C ASP A 105 -3.82 -11.01 -7.55
N VAL A 106 -2.95 -10.00 -7.72
CA VAL A 106 -1.69 -10.15 -8.47
C VAL A 106 -0.75 -11.14 -7.78
N ARG A 107 -0.56 -10.99 -6.45
CA ARG A 107 0.33 -11.84 -5.64
C ARG A 107 -0.12 -13.30 -5.63
N ASN A 108 -1.43 -13.55 -5.61
CA ASN A 108 -1.99 -14.90 -5.62
C ASN A 108 -1.91 -15.57 -7.00
N ASN A 109 -1.50 -14.85 -8.05
CA ASN A 109 -1.25 -15.40 -9.38
C ASN A 109 0.26 -15.44 -9.69
N PRO A 110 0.92 -16.61 -9.65
CA PRO A 110 2.37 -16.72 -9.82
C PRO A 110 2.90 -16.13 -11.14
N ARG A 111 2.10 -16.16 -12.22
CA ARG A 111 2.50 -15.60 -13.51
C ARG A 111 2.46 -14.07 -13.49
N GLU A 112 1.42 -13.48 -12.90
CA GLU A 112 1.32 -12.02 -12.75
C GLU A 112 2.39 -11.51 -11.80
N LEU A 113 2.60 -12.19 -10.67
CA LEU A 113 3.63 -11.84 -9.69
C LEU A 113 5.04 -11.88 -10.32
N GLY A 114 5.34 -12.93 -11.09
CA GLY A 114 6.61 -13.02 -11.82
C GLY A 114 6.81 -11.87 -12.82
N ARG A 115 5.77 -11.53 -13.59
CA ARG A 115 5.83 -10.38 -14.52
C ARG A 115 6.02 -9.06 -13.81
N MET A 116 5.36 -8.86 -12.67
CA MET A 116 5.53 -7.66 -11.85
C MET A 116 6.98 -7.46 -11.46
N TYR A 117 7.63 -8.50 -10.91
CA TYR A 117 9.05 -8.42 -10.54
C TYR A 117 9.95 -8.20 -11.76
N THR A 118 9.75 -8.90 -12.87
CA THR A 118 10.55 -8.67 -14.09
C THR A 118 10.44 -7.22 -14.59
N ARG A 119 9.23 -6.64 -14.55
CA ARG A 119 9.03 -5.24 -14.95
C ARG A 119 9.74 -4.29 -13.99
N HIS A 120 9.60 -4.50 -12.69
CA HIS A 120 10.29 -3.71 -11.68
C HIS A 120 11.81 -3.71 -11.91
N GLU A 121 12.43 -4.88 -12.05
CA GLU A 121 13.87 -4.99 -12.32
C GLU A 121 14.28 -4.27 -13.62
N THR A 122 13.46 -4.40 -14.67
CA THR A 122 13.71 -3.72 -15.95
C THR A 122 13.70 -2.21 -15.79
N MET A 123 12.76 -1.64 -15.02
CA MET A 123 12.67 -0.20 -14.79
C MET A 123 13.94 0.35 -14.13
N TYR A 124 14.49 -0.35 -13.13
CA TYR A 124 15.69 0.09 -12.42
C TYR A 124 16.99 -0.14 -13.21
N ALA A 125 17.05 -1.17 -14.05
CA ALA A 125 18.21 -1.43 -14.90
C ALA A 125 18.52 -0.28 -15.88
N HIS A 126 17.52 0.54 -16.24
CA HIS A 126 17.70 1.69 -17.13
C HIS A 126 18.21 2.95 -16.41
N ILE A 127 18.25 2.96 -15.08
CA ILE A 127 18.74 4.08 -14.27
C ILE A 127 20.21 3.90 -13.90
N GLU A 128 20.68 2.65 -13.81
CA GLU A 128 22.05 2.31 -13.41
C GLU A 128 23.04 2.17 -14.59
N GLY A 129 22.58 2.32 -15.85
CA GLY A 129 23.40 2.27 -17.06
C GLY A 129 23.66 3.64 -17.66
#